data_AF-A0A2H0W8Y6-F1
#
_entry.id   AF-A0A2H0W8Y6-F1
#
_cell.length_a   1.000
_cell.length_b   1.000
_cell.length_c   1.000
_cell.angle_alpha   90.00
_cell.angle_beta   90.00
_cell.angle_gamma   90.00
#
_symmetry.space_group_name_H-M   'P 1'
#
loop_
_entity.id
_entity.type
_entity.pdbx_description
1 polymer ?
#
loop_
_entity_poly.entity_id
_entity_poly.type
_entity_poly.pdbx_seq_one_letter_code
_entity_poly.pdbx_strand_id
1 'polypeptide(L)'
;MKKKIMIISLALGLIGLVAYGTSRVYAENNFNRHDSIIQKLVDRFGLDKGEVETVFDEIRGERQTEMQARFTERLDQTVAEGKITPEQKEAILQKKQEMQANRLGLKDLSLEERQIQRETHQKEMKAWAEENGLDLKDLFGGMGMRGEHLGGMKGNFGLNQ
;
A
#
# COMPACT_ATOMS: atom_id res chain seq x y z
N MET A 1 13.18 -4.60 36.24
CA MET A 1 11.94 -5.38 36.50
C MET A 1 11.67 -6.26 35.29
N LYS A 2 11.72 -7.59 35.46
CA LYS A 2 11.57 -8.57 34.39
C LYS A 2 10.10 -8.66 33.98
N LYS A 3 9.71 -8.01 32.88
CA LYS A 3 8.37 -8.19 32.30
C LYS A 3 8.42 -9.41 31.39
N LYS A 4 7.72 -10.46 31.82
CA LYS A 4 7.58 -11.74 31.12
C LYS A 4 6.94 -11.46 29.76
N ILE A 5 7.63 -11.81 28.67
CA ILE A 5 7.07 -11.87 27.33
C ILE A 5 6.08 -13.03 27.36
N MET A 6 4.81 -12.70 27.55
CA MET A 6 3.71 -13.64 27.51
C MET A 6 3.39 -13.86 26.03
N ILE A 7 3.93 -14.94 25.46
CA ILE A 7 3.51 -15.47 24.16
C ILE A 7 2.05 -15.91 24.35
N ILE A 8 1.12 -15.04 23.98
CA ILE A 8 -0.27 -15.44 23.78
C ILE A 8 -0.39 -15.83 22.32
N SER A 9 -0.23 -17.11 22.08
CA SER A 9 -0.70 -17.79 20.88
C SER A 9 -2.21 -17.57 20.76
N LEU A 10 -2.61 -16.56 19.96
CA LEU A 10 -4.00 -16.38 19.58
C LEU A 10 -4.23 -17.09 18.23
N ALA A 11 -4.89 -18.24 18.32
CA ALA A 11 -5.45 -18.95 17.19
C ALA A 11 -6.43 -18.04 16.44
N LEU A 12 -6.08 -17.64 15.22
CA LEU A 12 -7.04 -17.10 14.25
C LEU A 12 -7.41 -18.23 13.30
N GLY A 13 -8.71 -18.53 13.26
CA GLY A 13 -9.29 -19.67 12.56
C GLY A 13 -8.87 -19.73 11.09
N LEU A 14 -8.40 -20.92 10.71
CA LEU A 14 -8.28 -21.35 9.33
C LEU A 14 -9.67 -21.29 8.68
N ILE A 15 -9.95 -20.25 7.88
CA ILE A 15 -10.80 -20.43 6.71
C ILE A 15 -9.87 -20.86 5.58
N GLY A 16 -9.57 -22.16 5.58
CA GLY A 16 -9.02 -22.83 4.42
C GLY A 16 -10.15 -23.32 3.54
N LEU A 17 -10.31 -22.72 2.37
CA LEU A 17 -10.52 -23.53 1.18
C LEU A 17 -9.96 -22.85 -0.07
N VAL A 18 -9.01 -23.58 -0.64
CA VAL A 18 -8.23 -23.34 -1.83
C VAL A 18 -9.13 -23.48 -3.07
N ALA A 19 -9.06 -22.51 -3.98
CA ALA A 19 -9.40 -22.72 -5.38
C ALA A 19 -8.15 -22.44 -6.22
N TYR A 20 -7.43 -23.52 -6.55
CA TYR A 20 -6.52 -23.53 -7.69
C TYR A 20 -7.37 -23.29 -8.95
N GLY A 21 -7.31 -22.07 -9.46
CA GLY A 21 -7.90 -21.70 -10.73
C GLY A 21 -7.20 -20.44 -11.21
N THR A 22 -6.12 -20.61 -11.98
CA THR A 22 -5.46 -19.49 -12.68
C THR A 22 -6.36 -19.05 -13.84
N SER A 23 -7.46 -18.41 -13.50
CA SER A 23 -8.17 -17.55 -14.44
C SER A 23 -7.31 -16.30 -14.57
N ARG A 24 -6.76 -16.05 -15.75
CA ARG A 24 -6.28 -14.71 -16.11
C ARG A 24 -7.48 -13.79 -16.03
N VAL A 25 -7.63 -13.08 -14.90
CA VAL A 25 -8.59 -11.99 -14.80
C VAL A 25 -8.03 -10.88 -15.69
N TYR A 26 -8.61 -10.76 -16.88
CA TYR A 26 -8.49 -9.51 -17.64
C TYR A 26 -9.15 -8.44 -16.76
N ALA A 27 -8.35 -7.52 -16.24
CA ALA A 27 -8.87 -6.35 -15.55
C ALA A 27 -9.58 -5.48 -16.60
N GLU A 28 -10.86 -5.72 -16.79
CA GLU A 28 -11.68 -5.01 -17.76
C GLU A 28 -11.93 -3.57 -17.30
N ASN A 29 -11.50 -2.65 -18.17
CA ASN A 29 -11.73 -1.21 -18.25
C ASN A 29 -12.36 -0.49 -17.04
N ASN A 30 -11.55 0.37 -16.41
CA ASN A 30 -12.05 1.54 -15.70
C ASN A 30 -11.03 2.69 -15.80
N PHE A 31 -11.27 3.62 -16.75
CA PHE A 31 -10.62 4.93 -16.90
C PHE A 31 -9.21 5.05 -16.27
N ASN A 32 -8.24 4.28 -16.77
CA ASN A 32 -6.87 4.40 -16.30
C ASN A 32 -6.23 5.62 -16.98
N ARG A 33 -5.71 6.55 -16.18
CA ARG A 33 -4.81 7.60 -16.70
C ARG A 33 -3.65 7.01 -17.51
N HIS A 34 -3.24 5.78 -17.22
CA HIS A 34 -2.24 5.04 -18.00
C HIS A 34 -2.71 4.71 -19.42
N ASP A 35 -3.95 4.23 -19.60
CA ASP A 35 -4.49 3.90 -20.93
C ASP A 35 -4.49 5.15 -21.83
N SER A 36 -4.75 6.33 -21.26
CA SER A 36 -4.68 7.59 -22.00
C SER A 36 -3.25 8.04 -22.38
N ILE A 37 -2.22 7.62 -21.64
CA ILE A 37 -0.82 7.91 -21.98
C ILE A 37 -0.33 6.92 -23.03
N ILE A 38 -0.62 5.62 -22.85
CA ILE A 38 -0.29 4.56 -23.80
C ILE A 38 -0.93 4.88 -25.16
N GLN A 39 -2.22 5.23 -25.17
CA GLN A 39 -2.92 5.61 -26.39
C GLN A 39 -2.27 6.82 -27.07
N LYS A 40 -1.90 7.88 -26.32
CA LYS A 40 -1.20 9.04 -26.88
C LYS A 40 0.16 8.71 -27.49
N LEU A 41 0.91 7.76 -26.91
CA LEU A 41 2.20 7.33 -27.42
C LEU A 41 2.04 6.51 -28.71
N VAL A 42 1.10 5.58 -28.71
CA VAL A 42 0.71 4.80 -29.90
C VAL A 42 0.29 5.73 -31.03
N ASP A 43 -0.64 6.66 -30.78
CA ASP A 43 -1.17 7.56 -31.80
C ASP A 43 -0.12 8.54 -32.34
N ARG A 44 0.77 9.05 -31.47
CA ARG A 44 1.75 10.08 -31.86
C ARG A 44 2.97 9.51 -32.58
N PHE A 45 3.40 8.31 -32.20
CA PHE A 45 4.64 7.71 -32.68
C PHE A 45 4.43 6.43 -33.50
N GLY A 46 3.18 5.98 -33.68
CA GLY A 46 2.84 4.79 -34.44
C GLY A 46 3.38 3.50 -33.81
N LEU A 47 3.46 3.45 -32.48
CA LEU A 47 4.01 2.31 -31.73
C LEU A 47 3.00 1.17 -31.59
N ASP A 48 3.48 -0.06 -31.41
CA ASP A 48 2.61 -1.17 -31.04
C ASP A 48 2.10 -1.01 -29.60
N LYS A 49 0.78 -1.16 -29.40
CA LYS A 49 0.15 -0.97 -28.10
C LYS A 49 0.60 -2.04 -27.09
N GLY A 50 0.73 -3.29 -27.51
CA GLY A 50 1.12 -4.40 -26.64
C GLY A 50 2.57 -4.28 -26.17
N GLU A 51 3.47 -3.84 -27.05
CA GLU A 51 4.86 -3.55 -26.68
C GLU A 51 4.94 -2.40 -25.66
N VAL A 52 4.19 -1.33 -25.87
CA VAL A 52 4.16 -0.20 -24.93
C VAL A 52 3.58 -0.65 -23.58
N GLU A 53 2.48 -1.40 -23.55
CA GLU A 53 1.91 -1.96 -22.32
C GLU A 53 2.92 -2.82 -21.56
N THR A 54 3.65 -3.69 -22.26
CA THR A 54 4.70 -4.54 -21.68
C THR A 54 5.78 -3.72 -20.99
N VAL A 55 6.31 -2.68 -21.65
CA VAL A 55 7.33 -1.80 -21.05
C VAL A 55 6.81 -1.10 -19.79
N PHE A 56 5.55 -0.65 -19.78
CA PHE A 56 4.96 -0.02 -18.60
C PHE A 56 4.77 -1.01 -17.44
N ASP A 57 4.51 -2.28 -17.74
CA ASP A 57 4.36 -3.33 -16.73
C ASP A 57 5.72 -3.76 -16.18
N GLU A 58 6.76 -3.85 -17.02
CA GLU A 58 8.15 -4.05 -16.60
C GLU A 58 8.62 -2.94 -15.65
N ILE A 59 8.47 -1.66 -16.04
CA ILE A 59 8.82 -0.51 -15.19
C ILE A 59 8.05 -0.54 -13.87
N ARG A 60 6.78 -0.97 -13.88
CA ARG A 60 6.00 -1.12 -12.64
C ARG A 60 6.57 -2.21 -11.74
N GLY A 61 6.93 -3.36 -12.30
CA GLY A 61 7.57 -4.46 -11.58
C GLY A 61 8.92 -4.07 -10.99
N GLU A 62 9.77 -3.41 -11.76
CA GLU A 62 11.06 -2.89 -11.31
C GLU A 62 10.91 -1.91 -10.16
N ARG A 63 10.02 -0.90 -10.31
CA ARG A 63 9.74 0.06 -9.24
C ARG A 63 9.18 -0.59 -7.98
N GLN A 64 8.32 -1.60 -8.12
CA GLN A 64 7.79 -2.31 -6.96
C GLN A 64 8.91 -3.03 -6.20
N THR A 65 9.84 -3.66 -6.92
CA THR A 65 11.01 -4.32 -6.35
C THR A 65 11.93 -3.32 -5.67
N GLU A 66 12.25 -2.20 -6.32
CA GLU A 66 13.06 -1.12 -5.75
C GLU A 66 12.43 -0.55 -4.47
N MET A 67 11.11 -0.31 -4.48
CA MET A 67 10.36 0.17 -3.32
C MET A 67 10.33 -0.84 -2.17
N GLN A 68 10.33 -2.14 -2.46
CA GLN A 68 10.45 -3.17 -1.44
C GLN A 68 11.85 -3.19 -0.83
N ALA A 69 12.89 -3.16 -1.66
CA ALA A 69 14.28 -3.13 -1.21
C ALA A 69 14.56 -1.91 -0.32
N ARG A 70 14.20 -0.70 -0.77
CA ARG A 70 14.34 0.54 0.01
C ARG A 70 13.59 0.53 1.33
N PHE A 71 12.44 -0.14 1.38
CA PHE A 71 11.68 -0.26 2.62
C PHE A 71 12.39 -1.18 3.61
N THR A 72 12.86 -2.34 3.14
CA THR A 72 13.62 -3.27 3.98
C THR A 72 14.90 -2.62 4.51
N GLU A 73 15.65 -1.92 3.65
CA GLU A 73 16.86 -1.19 4.03
C GLU A 73 16.60 -0.14 5.12
N ARG A 74 15.50 0.61 5.02
CA ARG A 74 15.10 1.55 6.08
C ARG A 74 14.79 0.86 7.40
N LEU A 75 14.14 -0.30 7.36
CA LEU A 75 13.89 -1.08 8.58
C LEU A 75 15.18 -1.62 9.17
N ASP A 76 16.14 -2.04 8.33
CA ASP A 76 17.47 -2.41 8.81
C ASP A 76 18.18 -1.24 9.49
N GLN A 77 18.08 -0.05 8.93
CA GLN A 77 18.61 1.15 9.54
C GLN A 77 17.93 1.47 10.88
N THR A 78 16.60 1.38 10.97
CA THR A 78 15.90 1.65 12.24
C THR A 78 16.17 0.59 13.32
N VAL A 79 16.45 -0.66 12.93
CA VAL A 79 16.98 -1.70 13.83
C VAL A 79 18.38 -1.34 14.31
N ALA A 80 19.28 -0.94 13.40
CA ALA A 80 20.64 -0.54 13.75
C ALA A 80 20.68 0.71 14.66
N GLU A 81 19.75 1.65 14.46
CA GLU A 81 19.54 2.82 15.32
C GLU A 81 18.86 2.47 16.67
N GLY A 82 18.42 1.23 16.85
CA GLY A 82 17.76 0.76 18.08
C GLY A 82 16.36 1.32 18.29
N LYS A 83 15.74 1.90 17.25
CA LYS A 83 14.36 2.43 17.30
C LYS A 83 13.33 1.31 17.27
N ILE A 84 13.63 0.23 16.57
CA ILE A 84 12.82 -0.99 16.53
C ILE A 84 13.70 -2.21 16.79
N THR A 85 13.09 -3.32 17.23
CA THR A 85 13.76 -4.61 17.38
C THR A 85 13.73 -5.44 16.08
N PRO A 86 14.58 -6.47 15.95
CA PRO A 86 14.50 -7.41 14.82
C PRO A 86 13.12 -8.09 14.69
N GLU A 87 12.49 -8.45 15.82
CA GLU A 87 11.15 -9.06 15.83
C GLU A 87 10.09 -8.06 15.36
N GLN A 88 10.22 -6.79 15.77
CA GLN A 88 9.37 -5.73 15.28
C GLN A 88 9.54 -5.55 13.76
N LYS A 89 10.76 -5.54 13.22
CA LYS A 89 10.99 -5.49 11.76
C LYS A 89 10.22 -6.60 11.02
N GLU A 90 10.24 -7.82 11.52
CA GLU A 90 9.51 -8.94 10.90
C GLU A 90 7.99 -8.71 10.93
N ALA A 91 7.44 -8.27 12.07
CA ALA A 91 6.03 -7.92 12.18
C ALA A 91 5.62 -6.84 11.18
N ILE A 92 6.47 -5.82 10.97
CA ILE A 92 6.25 -4.74 10.00
C ILE A 92 6.21 -5.28 8.57
N LEU A 93 7.14 -6.17 8.21
CA LEU A 93 7.21 -6.77 6.88
C LEU A 93 5.96 -7.62 6.58
N GLN A 94 5.51 -8.42 7.55
CA GLN A 94 4.28 -9.20 7.43
C GLN A 94 3.06 -8.29 7.28
N LYS A 95 2.95 -7.24 8.11
CA LYS A 95 1.82 -6.31 8.03
C LYS A 95 1.77 -5.56 6.70
N LYS A 96 2.92 -5.22 6.12
CA LYS A 96 2.99 -4.61 4.78
C LYS A 96 2.47 -5.54 3.69
N GLN A 97 2.75 -6.83 3.75
CA GLN A 97 2.23 -7.80 2.79
C GLN A 97 0.71 -7.94 2.89
N GLU A 98 0.18 -8.00 4.12
CA GLU A 98 -1.26 -8.02 4.38
C GLU A 98 -1.95 -6.76 3.82
N MET A 99 -1.38 -5.57 4.07
CA MET A 99 -1.91 -4.31 3.53
C MET A 99 -1.88 -4.24 2.00
N GLN A 100 -0.86 -4.80 1.36
CA GLN A 100 -0.78 -4.84 -0.11
C GLN A 100 -1.91 -5.68 -0.71
N ALA A 101 -2.26 -6.81 -0.08
CA ALA A 101 -3.38 -7.64 -0.49
C ALA A 101 -4.72 -6.89 -0.34
N ASN A 102 -4.92 -6.20 0.79
CA ASN A 102 -6.15 -5.45 1.06
C ASN A 102 -6.34 -4.23 0.13
N ARG A 103 -5.25 -3.69 -0.45
CA ARG A 103 -5.32 -2.52 -1.34
C ARG A 103 -6.07 -2.78 -2.65
N LEU A 104 -6.18 -4.04 -3.07
CA LEU A 104 -6.91 -4.40 -4.29
C LEU A 104 -8.42 -4.26 -4.11
N GLY A 105 -8.95 -4.47 -2.89
CA GLY A 105 -10.39 -4.37 -2.60
C GLY A 105 -10.95 -2.94 -2.51
N LEU A 106 -10.09 -1.91 -2.53
CA LEU A 106 -10.49 -0.50 -2.42
C LEU A 106 -10.97 0.11 -3.75
N LYS A 107 -10.71 -0.55 -4.89
CA LYS A 107 -10.93 0.03 -6.22
C LYS A 107 -12.42 0.17 -6.57
N ASP A 108 -13.25 -0.73 -6.06
CA ASP A 108 -14.65 -0.85 -6.45
C ASP A 108 -15.61 -0.13 -5.49
N LEU A 109 -15.08 0.42 -4.39
CA LEU A 109 -15.88 1.10 -3.36
C LEU A 109 -16.24 2.54 -3.76
N SER A 110 -17.39 3.01 -3.31
CA SER A 110 -17.79 4.42 -3.38
C SER A 110 -16.86 5.31 -2.56
N LEU A 111 -16.97 6.64 -2.71
CA LEU A 111 -16.13 7.58 -1.96
C LEU A 111 -16.39 7.51 -0.45
N GLU A 112 -17.66 7.35 -0.04
CA GLU A 112 -18.07 7.22 1.36
C GLU A 112 -17.55 5.91 1.96
N GLU A 113 -17.73 4.79 1.26
CA GLU A 113 -17.20 3.49 1.70
C GLU A 113 -15.67 3.49 1.77
N ARG A 114 -14.99 4.14 0.82
CA ARG A 114 -13.53 4.34 0.88
C ARG A 114 -13.11 5.20 2.06
N GLN A 115 -13.91 6.16 2.48
CA GLN A 115 -13.59 6.98 3.66
C GLN A 115 -13.76 6.14 4.92
N ILE A 116 -14.88 5.44 5.07
CA ILE A 116 -15.14 4.55 6.20
C ILE A 116 -14.03 3.48 6.30
N GLN A 117 -13.67 2.84 5.19
CA GLN A 117 -12.61 1.83 5.19
C GLN A 117 -11.24 2.42 5.55
N ARG A 118 -10.94 3.65 5.12
CA ARG A 118 -9.71 4.35 5.53
C ARG A 118 -9.68 4.65 7.02
N GLU A 119 -10.79 5.10 7.59
CA GLU A 119 -10.90 5.37 9.03
C GLU A 119 -10.78 4.08 9.85
N THR A 120 -11.45 3.01 9.43
CA THR A 120 -11.33 1.68 10.03
C THR A 120 -9.89 1.18 9.96
N HIS A 121 -9.28 1.23 8.79
CA HIS A 121 -7.90 0.80 8.60
C HIS A 121 -6.92 1.62 9.45
N GLN A 122 -7.13 2.94 9.60
CA GLN A 122 -6.32 3.77 10.49
C GLN A 122 -6.43 3.35 11.95
N LYS A 123 -7.64 3.01 12.43
CA LYS A 123 -7.85 2.53 13.81
C LYS A 123 -7.18 1.17 14.02
N GLU A 124 -7.35 0.25 13.08
CA GLU A 124 -6.71 -1.07 13.10
C GLU A 124 -5.19 -0.94 13.13
N MET A 125 -4.61 -0.06 12.31
CA MET A 125 -3.17 0.16 12.28
C MET A 125 -2.64 0.79 13.57
N LYS A 126 -3.39 1.73 14.16
CA LYS A 126 -3.04 2.30 15.48
C LYS A 126 -3.02 1.24 16.57
N ALA A 127 -4.08 0.44 16.67
CA ALA A 127 -4.16 -0.64 17.65
C ALA A 127 -3.02 -1.65 17.47
N TRP A 128 -2.80 -2.10 16.23
CA TRP A 128 -1.70 -3.02 15.90
C TRP A 128 -0.32 -2.44 16.27
N ALA A 129 -0.08 -1.15 16.01
CA ALA A 129 1.18 -0.51 16.35
C ALA A 129 1.36 -0.41 17.88
N GLU A 130 0.32 -0.01 18.62
CA GLU A 130 0.34 0.06 20.09
C GLU A 130 0.62 -1.32 20.71
N GLU A 131 -0.05 -2.37 20.21
CA GLU A 131 0.15 -3.75 20.66
C GLU A 131 1.57 -4.26 20.43
N ASN A 132 2.21 -3.81 19.35
CA ASN A 132 3.59 -4.18 19.00
C ASN A 132 4.64 -3.20 19.57
N GLY A 133 4.22 -2.19 20.35
CA GLY A 133 5.12 -1.17 20.90
C GLY A 133 5.83 -0.35 19.82
N LEU A 134 5.17 -0.09 18.69
CA LEU A 134 5.65 0.65 17.54
C LEU A 134 5.03 2.05 17.49
N ASP A 135 5.81 3.04 17.07
CA ASP A 135 5.23 4.29 16.57
C ASP A 135 4.88 4.11 15.09
N LEU A 136 3.65 4.47 14.70
CA LEU A 136 3.22 4.49 13.30
C LEU A 136 4.13 5.38 12.42
N LYS A 137 4.77 6.39 13.02
CA LYS A 137 5.76 7.23 12.35
C LYS A 137 7.00 6.44 11.94
N ASP A 138 7.38 5.41 12.68
CA ASP A 138 8.51 4.55 12.33
C ASP A 138 8.12 3.54 11.23
N LEU A 139 6.84 3.14 11.19
CA LEU A 139 6.30 2.24 10.16
C LEU A 139 6.19 2.90 8.78
N PHE A 140 5.74 4.15 8.77
CA PHE A 140 5.38 4.90 7.55
C PHE A 140 6.22 6.16 7.35
N GLY A 141 7.34 6.25 8.08
CA GLY A 141 8.27 7.37 8.14
C GLY A 141 8.64 7.95 6.78
N GLY A 142 7.94 9.02 6.42
CA GLY A 142 8.15 9.81 5.20
C GLY A 142 7.42 9.33 3.95
N MET A 143 6.63 8.26 3.98
CA MET A 143 5.95 7.69 2.80
C MET A 143 4.43 7.98 2.72
N GLY A 144 3.94 8.92 3.54
CA GLY A 144 2.52 9.31 3.55
C GLY A 144 2.19 10.61 4.29
N MET A 145 3.10 11.12 5.12
CA MET A 145 2.94 12.42 5.81
C MET A 145 3.71 13.56 5.14
N ARG A 146 4.09 13.43 3.87
CA ARG A 146 4.34 14.59 3.00
C ARG A 146 3.01 15.11 2.40
N GLY A 147 1.93 14.93 3.16
CA GLY A 147 0.59 15.43 2.89
C GLY A 147 0.36 16.85 3.43
N GLU A 148 1.35 17.47 4.06
CA GLU A 148 1.36 18.92 4.32
C GLU A 148 1.56 19.75 3.03
N HIS A 149 1.64 19.10 1.87
CA HIS A 149 1.55 19.71 0.53
C HIS A 149 0.48 19.04 -0.36
N LEU A 150 -0.39 18.20 0.18
CA LEU A 150 -1.71 17.98 -0.41
C LEU A 150 -2.65 19.00 0.23
N GLY A 151 -2.34 20.27 -0.05
CA GLY A 151 -3.25 21.37 0.16
C GLY A 151 -4.58 20.93 -0.41
N GLY A 152 -5.59 20.90 0.45
CA GLY A 152 -6.95 20.88 -0.03
C GLY A 152 -7.04 21.97 -1.09
N MET A 153 -7.26 21.57 -2.33
CA MET A 153 -8.19 22.28 -3.17
C MET A 153 -9.56 22.16 -2.46
N LYS A 154 -9.70 22.91 -1.36
CA LYS A 154 -10.87 23.77 -1.21
C LYS A 154 -10.88 24.57 -2.49
N GLY A 155 -11.55 24.01 -3.50
CA GLY A 155 -12.04 24.79 -4.61
C GLY A 155 -12.85 25.89 -3.97
N ASN A 156 -12.22 27.05 -3.84
CA ASN A 156 -12.87 28.29 -3.59
C ASN A 156 -13.74 28.55 -4.83
N PHE A 157 -14.89 27.87 -4.92
CA PHE A 157 -16.08 28.40 -5.58
C PHE A 157 -16.54 29.59 -4.73
N GLY A 158 -15.69 30.62 -4.72
CA GLY A 158 -16.09 31.96 -4.36
C GLY A 158 -17.07 32.37 -5.44
N LEU A 159 -18.34 32.35 -5.08
CA LEU A 159 -19.33 33.27 -5.61
C LEU A 159 -18.68 34.65 -5.65
N ASN A 160 -18.35 35.11 -6.85
CA ASN A 160 -18.12 36.52 -7.11
C ASN A 160 -18.82 36.83 -8.43
N GLN A 161 -20.04 37.35 -8.24
CA GLN A 161 -20.85 38.24 -9.09
C GLN A 161 -21.33 37.69 -10.43
#